data_AF-A0A8J8ADX3-F1
#
_entry.id   AF-A0A8J8ADX3-F1
#
_cell.length_a   1.000
_cell.length_b   1.000
_cell.length_c   1.000
_cell.angle_alpha   90.00
_cell.angle_beta   90.00
_cell.angle_gamma   90.00
#
_symmetry.space_group_name_H-M   'P 1'
#
loop_
_entity.id
_entity.type
_entity.pdbx_description
1 polymer ?
#
loop_
_entity_poly.entity_id
_entity_poly.type
_entity_poly.pdbx_seq_one_letter_code
_entity_poly.pdbx_strand_id
1 'polypeptide(L)'
;MRKISFLMAFLITGYILGIWNFLVLPKYYITFGLKGFLISLVPMLVAMFLIYSEAESTKKTRYLIYELFFKIARTPALIFTLLMFLMIMLGVTTYYSAYGIALLAGVGSIYVPVIAVGTVLLSVFLLVMAKGRTLEFISIISILFVLFAIVSAVLIRGQALDTVTDPQAVQYMERAVSAITSLDLPLTTKGILFMIVSVFISFGLGTGVYYVIGSFTPEELDLKKVLAAVFVLQIILSFAAAFTVAYSIGAAYQAYGEAFQNPDIPADESMKLFLKFNDLKDYATNSEKSPMDSIEVFYSIPEILRGNVPNDTTLIALLMLSLYLAGLTTIIVLIEMGSQMLSEVMQLGRGQSLGFVALLGAIIAGSMVIGDIRTMFVVVPFAVAALIAAVEGYPLLSSELTHNKAIIAAVMVVLFVSGMAVLYYSLTAPKMPVKIGALLGLVLLVPVLMNNMLLKSRR
;
A
#
# COMPACT_ATOMS: atom_id res chain seq x y z
N MET A 1 26.80 11.24 10.36
CA MET A 1 26.16 11.65 9.10
C MET A 1 25.70 10.47 8.24
N ARG A 2 26.59 9.66 7.63
CA ARG A 2 26.19 8.53 6.76
C ARG A 2 25.17 7.57 7.39
N LYS A 3 25.32 7.26 8.69
CA LYS A 3 24.41 6.39 9.44
C LYS A 3 22.96 6.92 9.49
N ILE A 4 22.77 8.22 9.67
CA ILE A 4 21.43 8.82 9.79
C ILE A 4 20.76 8.92 8.41
N SER A 5 21.52 9.24 7.37
CA SER A 5 21.01 9.21 5.99
C SER A 5 20.55 7.81 5.58
N PHE A 6 21.32 6.80 5.98
CA PHE A 6 20.97 5.41 5.75
C PHE A 6 19.68 5.03 6.48
N LEU A 7 19.57 5.32 7.79
CA LEU A 7 18.36 5.01 8.57
C LEU A 7 17.11 5.71 7.99
N MET A 8 17.21 7.00 7.65
CA MET A 8 16.08 7.72 7.05
C MET A 8 15.66 7.15 5.69
N ALA A 9 16.64 6.74 4.86
CA ALA A 9 16.34 6.06 3.60
C ALA A 9 15.55 4.78 3.85
N PHE A 10 15.95 3.96 4.82
CA PHE A 10 15.22 2.74 5.14
C PHE A 10 13.86 2.97 5.79
N LEU A 11 13.69 4.04 6.58
CA LEU A 11 12.39 4.40 7.13
C LEU A 11 11.40 4.78 6.02
N ILE A 12 11.81 5.69 5.13
CA ILE A 12 10.98 6.12 3.99
C ILE A 12 10.73 4.94 3.06
N THR A 13 11.77 4.13 2.80
CA THR A 13 11.67 2.94 1.97
C THR A 13 10.72 1.92 2.60
N GLY A 14 10.81 1.63 3.89
CA GLY A 14 9.91 0.69 4.56
C GLY A 14 8.46 1.15 4.63
N TYR A 15 8.22 2.46 4.62
CA TYR A 15 6.87 3.03 4.51
C TYR A 15 6.30 2.90 3.09
N ILE A 16 7.10 3.25 2.07
CA ILE A 16 6.70 3.11 0.66
C ILE A 16 6.55 1.63 0.29
N LEU A 17 7.38 0.76 0.87
CA LEU A 17 7.34 -0.67 0.64
C LEU A 17 6.29 -1.38 1.51
N GLY A 18 5.03 -1.00 1.32
CA GLY A 18 3.91 -1.68 1.96
C GLY A 18 3.36 -2.85 1.16
N ILE A 19 2.25 -3.40 1.65
CA ILE A 19 1.48 -4.49 1.01
C ILE A 19 1.09 -4.17 -0.44
N TRP A 20 0.93 -2.89 -0.79
CA TRP A 20 0.48 -2.45 -2.10
C TRP A 20 1.44 -2.85 -3.23
N ASN A 21 2.73 -2.91 -2.92
CA ASN A 21 3.76 -3.34 -3.87
C ASN A 21 3.68 -4.83 -4.20
N PHE A 22 3.09 -5.64 -3.32
CA PHE A 22 2.87 -7.07 -3.54
C PHE A 22 1.47 -7.35 -4.11
N LEU A 23 0.47 -6.62 -3.67
CA LEU A 23 -0.91 -6.90 -4.03
C LEU A 23 -1.33 -6.28 -5.37
N VAL A 24 -0.79 -5.10 -5.71
CA VAL A 24 -1.36 -4.26 -6.78
C VAL A 24 -0.40 -4.07 -7.94
N LEU A 25 0.84 -3.64 -7.70
CA LEU A 25 1.80 -3.36 -8.77
C LEU A 25 2.14 -4.58 -9.67
N PRO A 26 2.29 -5.81 -9.14
CA PRO A 26 2.63 -6.99 -9.94
C PRO A 26 1.67 -7.22 -11.09
N LYS A 27 0.36 -7.01 -10.86
CA LYS A 27 -0.66 -7.11 -11.90
C LYS A 27 -0.34 -6.26 -13.11
N TYR A 28 0.00 -4.99 -12.90
CA TYR A 28 0.23 -4.06 -14.00
C TYR A 28 1.52 -4.38 -14.73
N TYR A 29 2.53 -4.91 -14.03
CA TYR A 29 3.76 -5.34 -14.68
C TYR A 29 3.56 -6.63 -15.47
N ILE A 30 2.71 -7.55 -15.02
CA ILE A 30 2.36 -8.76 -15.77
C ILE A 30 1.48 -8.42 -16.99
N THR A 31 0.52 -7.49 -16.85
CA THR A 31 -0.45 -7.17 -17.92
C THR A 31 0.05 -6.16 -18.95
N PHE A 32 0.92 -5.22 -18.57
CA PHE A 32 1.48 -4.19 -19.47
C PHE A 32 2.97 -4.37 -19.76
N GLY A 33 3.64 -5.27 -19.06
CA GLY A 33 5.06 -5.53 -19.22
C GLY A 33 5.93 -4.32 -18.90
N LEU A 34 7.06 -4.24 -19.60
CA LEU A 34 8.04 -3.18 -19.43
C LEU A 34 7.46 -1.81 -19.83
N LYS A 35 6.48 -1.75 -20.74
CA LYS A 35 5.76 -0.51 -21.06
C LYS A 35 4.99 0.02 -19.86
N GLY A 36 4.32 -0.86 -19.11
CA GLY A 36 3.63 -0.50 -17.87
C GLY A 36 4.59 0.10 -16.86
N PHE A 37 5.73 -0.55 -16.64
CA PHE A 37 6.79 -0.04 -15.78
C PHE A 37 7.29 1.34 -16.21
N LEU A 38 7.65 1.52 -17.49
CA LEU A 38 8.14 2.81 -18.00
C LEU A 38 7.11 3.93 -17.82
N ILE A 39 5.83 3.65 -18.05
CA ILE A 39 4.75 4.62 -17.80
C ILE A 39 4.64 4.92 -16.30
N SER A 40 4.78 3.90 -15.44
CA SER A 40 4.72 4.06 -13.98
C SER A 40 5.84 4.93 -13.41
N LEU A 41 6.98 5.07 -14.11
CA LEU A 41 8.06 5.97 -13.67
C LEU A 41 7.60 7.43 -13.57
N VAL A 42 6.68 7.88 -14.42
CA VAL A 42 6.17 9.25 -14.39
C VAL A 42 5.42 9.55 -13.07
N PRO A 43 4.35 8.81 -12.69
CA PRO A 43 3.71 9.03 -11.40
C PRO A 43 4.63 8.73 -10.21
N MET A 44 5.62 7.82 -10.33
CA MET A 44 6.63 7.63 -9.28
C MET A 44 7.48 8.89 -9.07
N LEU A 45 7.95 9.54 -10.15
CA LEU A 45 8.70 10.79 -10.06
C LEU A 45 7.86 11.93 -9.50
N VAL A 46 6.58 12.01 -9.89
CA VAL A 46 5.61 12.96 -9.32
C VAL A 46 5.44 12.72 -7.82
N ALA A 47 5.27 11.47 -7.39
CA ALA A 47 5.18 11.11 -5.98
C ALA A 47 6.44 11.51 -5.22
N MET A 48 7.63 11.19 -5.76
CA MET A 48 8.90 11.55 -5.14
C MET A 48 9.13 13.05 -5.03
N PHE A 49 8.66 13.82 -6.01
CA PHE A 49 8.69 15.27 -5.94
C PHE A 49 7.80 15.82 -4.83
N LEU A 50 6.61 15.26 -4.63
CA LEU A 50 5.71 15.65 -3.53
C LEU A 50 6.31 15.26 -2.18
N ILE A 51 6.77 14.02 -2.03
CA ILE A 51 7.45 13.55 -0.83
C ILE A 51 8.61 14.47 -0.45
N TYR A 52 9.45 14.83 -1.43
CA TYR A 52 10.54 15.78 -1.21
C TYR A 52 10.02 17.13 -0.71
N SER A 53 8.98 17.66 -1.37
CA SER A 53 8.45 18.99 -1.06
C SER A 53 7.80 19.04 0.32
N GLU A 54 7.04 18.01 0.70
CA GLU A 54 6.39 17.88 2.00
C GLU A 54 7.43 17.74 3.11
N ALA A 55 8.37 16.80 2.98
CA ALA A 55 9.39 16.57 3.99
C ALA A 55 10.35 17.77 4.13
N GLU A 56 10.74 18.40 3.02
CA GLU A 56 11.62 19.58 3.06
C GLU A 56 10.90 20.80 3.68
N SER A 57 9.58 20.91 3.53
CA SER A 57 8.81 22.05 4.08
C SER A 57 8.82 22.08 5.61
N THR A 58 8.60 20.95 6.29
CA THR A 58 8.69 20.86 7.76
C THR A 58 10.14 20.81 8.24
N LYS A 59 11.03 20.18 7.47
CA LYS A 59 12.46 20.17 7.79
C LYS A 59 13.06 21.58 7.84
N LYS A 60 12.79 22.43 6.83
CA LYS A 60 13.33 23.80 6.77
C LYS A 60 12.74 24.72 7.82
N THR A 61 11.44 24.60 8.08
CA THR A 61 10.73 25.49 9.00
C THR A 61 10.91 25.09 10.46
N ARG A 62 11.32 23.84 10.72
CA ARG A 62 11.35 23.21 12.06
C ARG A 62 10.00 23.19 12.76
N TYR A 63 8.94 23.47 12.02
CA TYR A 63 7.59 23.38 12.52
C TYR A 63 7.12 21.93 12.51
N LEU A 64 6.44 21.59 13.59
CA LEU A 64 5.61 20.40 13.63
C LEU A 64 4.46 20.54 12.61
N ILE A 65 3.87 19.42 12.20
CA ILE A 65 2.81 19.42 11.19
C ILE A 65 1.63 20.31 11.62
N TYR A 66 1.24 20.28 12.90
CA TYR A 66 0.23 21.19 13.42
C TYR A 66 0.62 22.65 13.23
N GLU A 67 1.85 23.03 13.57
CA GLU A 67 2.31 24.41 13.48
C GLU A 67 2.39 24.90 12.03
N LEU A 68 2.87 24.06 11.13
CA LEU A 68 2.94 24.36 9.69
C LEU A 68 1.54 24.69 9.15
N PHE A 69 0.55 23.85 9.45
CA PHE A 69 -0.79 23.98 8.91
C PHE A 69 -1.57 25.13 9.55
N PHE A 70 -1.34 25.43 10.84
CA PHE A 70 -2.03 26.53 11.53
C PHE A 70 -1.36 27.90 11.34
N LYS A 71 -0.03 27.98 11.38
CA LYS A 71 0.70 29.26 11.39
C LYS A 71 1.09 29.72 9.98
N ILE A 72 1.66 28.82 9.17
CA ILE A 72 2.15 29.17 7.82
C ILE A 72 1.03 29.01 6.79
N ALA A 73 0.58 27.77 6.57
CA ALA A 73 -0.30 27.47 5.44
C ALA A 73 -1.75 27.92 5.67
N ARG A 74 -2.16 28.12 6.93
CA ARG A 74 -3.53 28.48 7.35
C ARG A 74 -4.57 27.49 6.81
N THR A 75 -4.24 26.21 6.89
CA THR A 75 -5.06 25.09 6.42
C THR A 75 -5.29 24.03 7.51
N PRO A 76 -5.65 24.42 8.75
CA PRO A 76 -5.77 23.51 9.89
C PRO A 76 -6.69 22.31 9.64
N ALA A 77 -7.73 22.48 8.83
CA ALA A 77 -8.69 21.41 8.58
C ALA A 77 -8.11 20.20 7.84
N LEU A 78 -7.04 20.40 7.07
CA LEU A 78 -6.41 19.34 6.30
C LEU A 78 -5.83 18.24 7.20
N ILE A 79 -5.36 18.59 8.41
CA ILE A 79 -4.82 17.58 9.34
C ILE A 79 -5.87 16.51 9.66
N PHE A 80 -7.14 16.90 9.82
CA PHE A 80 -8.22 15.95 10.07
C PHE A 80 -8.50 15.06 8.86
N THR A 81 -8.47 15.62 7.64
CA THR A 81 -8.58 14.83 6.41
C THR A 81 -7.46 13.79 6.30
N LEU A 82 -6.21 14.21 6.52
CA LEU A 82 -5.03 13.33 6.49
C LEU A 82 -5.12 12.26 7.58
N LEU A 83 -5.52 12.62 8.80
CA LEU A 83 -5.66 11.69 9.92
C LEU A 83 -6.77 10.66 9.66
N MET A 84 -7.94 11.07 9.17
CA MET A 84 -9.02 10.12 8.83
C MET A 84 -8.61 9.17 7.70
N PHE A 85 -7.95 9.69 6.66
CA PHE A 85 -7.43 8.85 5.58
C PHE A 85 -6.36 7.88 6.09
N LEU A 86 -5.46 8.35 6.97
CA LEU A 86 -4.48 7.51 7.64
C LEU A 86 -5.14 6.39 8.43
N MET A 87 -6.23 6.64 9.16
CA MET A 87 -6.94 5.58 9.91
C MET A 87 -7.51 4.52 8.97
N ILE A 88 -8.06 4.92 7.82
CA ILE A 88 -8.56 3.96 6.81
C ILE A 88 -7.41 3.15 6.22
N MET A 89 -6.31 3.81 5.85
CA MET A 89 -5.11 3.12 5.36
C MET A 89 -4.56 2.14 6.39
N LEU A 90 -4.53 2.52 7.67
CA LEU A 90 -4.11 1.66 8.77
C LEU A 90 -5.03 0.44 8.90
N GLY A 91 -6.34 0.63 8.91
CA GLY A 91 -7.31 -0.46 9.03
C GLY A 91 -7.25 -1.44 7.86
N VAL A 92 -7.23 -0.92 6.63
CA VAL A 92 -7.14 -1.74 5.41
C VAL A 92 -5.82 -2.51 5.35
N THR A 93 -4.70 -1.84 5.65
CA THR A 93 -3.38 -2.48 5.66
C THR A 93 -3.32 -3.57 6.74
N THR A 94 -3.88 -3.30 7.91
CA THR A 94 -3.97 -4.28 9.01
C THR A 94 -4.79 -5.50 8.62
N TYR A 95 -5.95 -5.31 8.01
CA TYR A 95 -6.82 -6.42 7.59
C TYR A 95 -6.09 -7.35 6.62
N TYR A 96 -5.52 -6.79 5.56
CA TYR A 96 -4.86 -7.59 4.51
C TYR A 96 -3.54 -8.21 4.98
N SER A 97 -2.80 -7.52 5.85
CA SER A 97 -1.64 -8.11 6.53
C SER A 97 -2.06 -9.32 7.38
N ALA A 98 -3.10 -9.16 8.21
CA ALA A 98 -3.64 -10.23 9.05
C ALA A 98 -4.23 -11.39 8.24
N TYR A 99 -4.84 -11.10 7.08
CA TYR A 99 -5.36 -12.14 6.20
C TYR A 99 -4.24 -13.02 5.64
N GLY A 100 -3.06 -12.47 5.38
CA GLY A 100 -1.87 -13.25 5.03
C GLY A 100 -1.50 -14.28 6.11
N ILE A 101 -1.53 -13.88 7.38
CA ILE A 101 -1.27 -14.79 8.51
C ILE A 101 -2.38 -15.83 8.69
N ALA A 102 -3.64 -15.43 8.52
CA ALA A 102 -4.77 -16.37 8.58
C ALA A 102 -4.61 -17.47 7.53
N LEU A 103 -4.27 -17.08 6.29
CA LEU A 103 -3.98 -18.02 5.23
C LEU A 103 -2.75 -18.85 5.54
N LEU A 104 -1.64 -18.27 6.03
CA LEU A 104 -0.47 -19.05 6.42
C LEU A 104 -0.79 -20.14 7.46
N ALA A 105 -1.56 -19.79 8.50
CA ALA A 105 -1.96 -20.71 9.56
C ALA A 105 -3.04 -21.72 9.15
N GLY A 106 -3.59 -21.59 7.93
CA GLY A 106 -4.66 -22.46 7.44
C GLY A 106 -6.00 -22.26 8.14
N VAL A 107 -6.22 -21.10 8.74
CA VAL A 107 -7.46 -20.78 9.45
C VAL A 107 -8.40 -19.97 8.57
N GLY A 108 -9.71 -20.10 8.79
CA GLY A 108 -10.72 -19.38 8.04
C GLY A 108 -10.69 -17.86 8.25
N SER A 109 -11.33 -17.13 7.33
CA SER A 109 -11.41 -15.65 7.38
C SER A 109 -12.06 -15.09 8.66
N ILE A 110 -12.83 -15.91 9.38
CA ILE A 110 -13.44 -15.56 10.67
C ILE A 110 -12.41 -15.21 11.75
N TYR A 111 -11.16 -15.69 11.63
CA TYR A 111 -10.08 -15.41 12.58
C TYR A 111 -9.28 -14.14 12.23
N VAL A 112 -9.50 -13.55 11.05
CA VAL A 112 -8.78 -12.34 10.60
C VAL A 112 -8.93 -11.18 11.59
N PRO A 113 -10.10 -10.88 12.19
CA PRO A 113 -10.21 -9.81 13.19
C PRO A 113 -9.32 -10.01 14.42
N VAL A 114 -9.22 -11.24 14.94
CA VAL A 114 -8.38 -11.54 16.11
C VAL A 114 -6.91 -11.35 15.76
N ILE A 115 -6.48 -11.82 14.58
CA ILE A 115 -5.11 -11.64 14.09
C ILE A 115 -4.81 -10.16 13.81
N ALA A 116 -5.77 -9.41 13.27
CA ALA A 116 -5.65 -7.96 13.03
C ALA A 116 -5.45 -7.20 14.34
N VAL A 117 -6.26 -7.48 15.37
CA VAL A 117 -6.08 -6.91 16.71
C VAL A 117 -4.71 -7.29 17.28
N GLY A 118 -4.30 -8.56 17.15
CA GLY A 118 -2.98 -9.02 17.58
C GLY A 118 -1.84 -8.29 16.86
N THR A 119 -1.97 -8.03 15.56
CA THR A 119 -0.99 -7.30 14.74
C THR A 119 -0.86 -5.84 15.18
N VAL A 120 -1.98 -5.18 15.47
CA VAL A 120 -2.01 -3.81 15.99
C VAL A 120 -1.39 -3.75 17.39
N LEU A 121 -1.77 -4.66 18.28
CA LEU A 121 -1.21 -4.74 19.63
C LEU A 121 0.30 -5.01 19.61
N LEU A 122 0.76 -5.90 18.73
CA LEU A 122 2.18 -6.15 18.50
C LEU A 122 2.87 -4.85 18.05
N SER A 123 2.30 -4.14 17.08
CA SER A 123 2.86 -2.88 16.59
C SER A 123 2.97 -1.81 17.69
N VAL A 124 1.93 -1.64 18.50
CA VAL A 124 1.95 -0.71 19.65
C VAL A 124 2.98 -1.15 20.68
N PHE A 125 3.03 -2.44 21.01
CA PHE A 125 4.00 -2.99 21.96
C PHE A 125 5.44 -2.70 21.51
N LEU A 126 5.74 -2.94 20.24
CA LEU A 126 7.04 -2.65 19.64
C LEU A 126 7.39 -1.14 19.70
N LEU A 127 6.43 -0.25 19.40
CA LEU A 127 6.62 1.21 19.50
C LEU A 127 6.85 1.70 20.93
N VAL A 128 6.18 1.09 21.91
CA VAL A 128 6.38 1.39 23.33
C VAL A 128 7.76 0.91 23.78
N MET A 129 8.18 -0.29 23.39
CA MET A 129 9.51 -0.83 23.69
C MET A 129 10.65 0.01 23.13
N ALA A 130 10.44 0.67 21.98
CA ALA A 130 11.46 1.51 21.37
C ALA A 130 11.83 2.75 22.21
N LYS A 131 11.07 3.12 23.26
CA LYS A 131 11.41 4.15 24.28
C LYS A 131 12.05 5.45 23.73
N GLY A 132 11.59 5.93 22.58
CA GLY A 132 12.08 7.17 21.95
C GLY A 132 13.10 6.97 20.82
N ARG A 133 13.55 5.73 20.56
CA ARG A 133 14.31 5.34 19.36
C ARG A 133 13.40 4.71 18.29
N THR A 134 12.16 5.18 18.18
CA THR A 134 11.15 4.64 17.26
C THR A 134 11.61 4.69 15.81
N LEU A 135 12.23 5.79 15.39
CA LEU A 135 12.74 5.94 14.03
C LEU A 135 13.85 4.93 13.69
N GLU A 136 14.82 4.72 14.60
CA GLU A 136 15.88 3.73 14.42
C GLU A 136 15.30 2.32 14.34
N PHE A 137 14.34 2.02 15.22
CA PHE A 137 13.66 0.74 15.28
C PHE A 137 12.89 0.43 13.98
N ILE A 138 12.08 1.37 13.50
CA ILE A 138 11.36 1.26 12.22
C ILE A 138 12.35 1.03 11.07
N SER A 139 13.46 1.75 11.05
CA SER A 139 14.50 1.60 10.03
C SER A 139 15.10 0.20 10.02
N ILE A 140 15.39 -0.37 11.20
CA ILE A 140 15.95 -1.73 11.32
C ILE A 140 14.94 -2.78 10.82
N ILE A 141 13.67 -2.69 11.23
CA ILE A 141 12.63 -3.61 10.72
C ILE A 141 12.50 -3.50 9.20
N SER A 142 12.55 -2.28 8.68
CA SER A 142 12.46 -2.03 7.24
C SER A 142 13.63 -2.67 6.47
N ILE A 143 14.86 -2.60 7.00
CA ILE A 143 16.02 -3.29 6.42
C ILE A 143 15.79 -4.80 6.41
N LEU A 144 15.37 -5.38 7.54
CA LEU A 144 15.12 -6.82 7.65
C LEU A 144 14.05 -7.27 6.66
N PHE A 145 12.99 -6.49 6.52
CA PHE A 145 11.94 -6.74 5.55
C PHE A 145 12.44 -6.67 4.10
N VAL A 146 13.21 -5.64 3.72
CA VAL A 146 13.79 -5.53 2.38
C VAL A 146 14.63 -6.76 2.04
N LEU A 147 15.49 -7.18 2.98
CA LEU A 147 16.31 -8.38 2.81
C LEU A 147 15.44 -9.64 2.69
N PHE A 148 14.43 -9.77 3.55
CA PHE A 148 13.50 -10.89 3.51
C PHE A 148 12.73 -10.95 2.19
N ALA A 149 12.23 -9.82 1.68
CA ALA A 149 11.52 -9.74 0.40
C ALA A 149 12.39 -10.22 -0.78
N ILE A 150 13.66 -9.79 -0.83
CA ILE A 150 14.60 -10.22 -1.88
C ILE A 150 14.89 -11.72 -1.76
N VAL A 151 15.18 -12.21 -0.55
CA VAL A 151 15.45 -13.63 -0.32
C VAL A 151 14.22 -14.48 -0.65
N SER A 152 13.02 -14.08 -0.23
CA SER A 152 11.78 -14.76 -0.57
C SER A 152 11.54 -14.81 -2.07
N ALA A 153 11.81 -13.74 -2.81
CA ALA A 153 11.67 -13.74 -4.27
C ALA A 153 12.60 -14.77 -4.94
N VAL A 154 13.84 -14.89 -4.46
CA VAL A 154 14.80 -15.89 -4.97
C VAL A 154 14.37 -17.31 -4.60
N LEU A 155 13.93 -17.53 -3.37
CA LEU A 155 13.49 -18.85 -2.90
C LEU A 155 12.20 -19.31 -3.58
N ILE A 156 11.21 -18.42 -3.75
CA ILE A 156 9.96 -18.71 -4.48
C ILE A 156 10.26 -19.06 -5.93
N ARG A 157 11.19 -18.34 -6.58
CA ARG A 157 11.65 -18.70 -7.93
C ARG A 157 12.22 -20.11 -7.97
N GLY A 158 13.12 -20.45 -7.05
CA GLY A 158 13.72 -21.78 -6.99
C GLY A 158 12.65 -22.87 -6.84
N GLN A 159 11.75 -22.70 -5.87
CA GLN A 159 10.67 -23.67 -5.64
C GLN A 159 9.68 -23.78 -6.79
N ALA A 160 9.30 -22.66 -7.41
CA ALA A 160 8.39 -22.70 -8.56
C ALA A 160 9.01 -23.46 -9.74
N LEU A 161 10.31 -23.29 -10.00
CA LEU A 161 11.00 -24.02 -11.07
C LEU A 161 11.12 -25.52 -10.78
N ASP A 162 11.24 -25.92 -9.52
CA ASP A 162 11.30 -27.33 -9.12
C ASP A 162 9.92 -28.01 -9.08
N THR A 163 8.86 -27.26 -8.75
CA THR A 163 7.49 -27.77 -8.62
C THR A 163 6.73 -27.79 -9.95
N VAL A 164 6.91 -26.78 -10.82
CA VAL A 164 6.14 -26.64 -12.06
C VAL A 164 6.73 -27.52 -13.15
N THR A 165 6.10 -28.68 -13.39
CA THR A 165 6.59 -29.69 -14.34
C THR A 165 5.66 -29.92 -15.52
N ASP A 166 4.36 -29.64 -15.40
CA ASP A 166 3.41 -29.80 -16.50
C ASP A 166 3.73 -28.81 -17.65
N PRO A 167 3.77 -29.26 -18.92
CA PRO A 167 4.13 -28.40 -20.05
C PRO A 167 3.24 -27.15 -20.20
N GLN A 168 1.95 -27.24 -19.87
CA GLN A 168 1.05 -26.08 -19.93
C GLN A 168 1.33 -25.12 -18.76
N ALA A 169 1.56 -25.66 -17.56
CA ALA A 169 1.93 -24.88 -16.39
C ALA A 169 3.26 -24.13 -16.59
N VAL A 170 4.27 -24.80 -17.15
CA VAL A 170 5.56 -24.21 -17.54
C VAL A 170 5.34 -23.09 -18.55
N GLN A 171 4.60 -23.34 -19.62
CA GLN A 171 4.33 -22.32 -20.64
C GLN A 171 3.59 -21.12 -20.04
N TYR A 172 2.65 -21.35 -19.12
CA TYR A 172 1.90 -20.29 -18.47
C TYR A 172 2.79 -19.44 -17.55
N MET A 173 3.65 -20.08 -16.76
CA MET A 173 4.66 -19.43 -15.93
C MET A 173 5.65 -18.61 -16.76
N GLU A 174 6.21 -19.19 -17.82
CA GLU A 174 7.15 -18.51 -18.71
C GLU A 174 6.52 -17.32 -19.41
N ARG A 175 5.25 -17.41 -19.82
CA ARG A 175 4.50 -16.27 -20.37
C ARG A 175 4.34 -15.16 -19.32
N ALA A 176 3.96 -15.48 -18.08
CA ALA A 176 3.82 -14.48 -17.03
C ALA A 176 5.15 -13.80 -16.67
N VAL A 177 6.24 -14.57 -16.64
CA VAL A 177 7.59 -14.06 -16.34
C VAL A 177 8.14 -13.21 -17.50
N SER A 178 8.01 -13.68 -18.75
CA SER A 178 8.46 -12.96 -19.94
C SER A 178 7.60 -11.72 -20.24
N ALA A 179 6.32 -11.74 -19.85
CA ALA A 179 5.44 -10.59 -19.93
C ALA A 179 6.01 -9.37 -19.19
N ILE A 180 6.56 -9.57 -17.98
CA ILE A 180 7.15 -8.49 -17.15
C ILE A 180 8.24 -7.73 -17.89
N THR A 181 9.02 -8.39 -18.74
CA THR A 181 10.12 -7.79 -19.50
C THR A 181 9.76 -7.46 -20.95
N SER A 182 8.54 -7.78 -21.40
CA SER A 182 8.08 -7.57 -22.77
C SER A 182 7.64 -6.11 -23.04
N LEU A 183 7.83 -5.66 -24.28
CA LEU A 183 7.31 -4.38 -24.80
C LEU A 183 6.07 -4.56 -25.69
N ASP A 184 5.55 -5.78 -25.85
CA ASP A 184 4.51 -6.07 -26.86
C ASP A 184 3.08 -5.98 -26.30
N LEU A 185 2.92 -5.98 -24.98
CA LEU A 185 1.61 -6.06 -24.34
C LEU A 185 0.76 -4.79 -24.53
N PRO A 186 -0.55 -4.91 -24.79
CA PRO A 186 -1.40 -3.76 -25.08
C PRO A 186 -1.64 -2.90 -23.84
N LEU A 187 -1.69 -1.58 -24.04
CA LEU A 187 -2.04 -0.63 -23.00
C LEU A 187 -3.53 -0.28 -23.08
N THR A 188 -4.20 -0.21 -21.94
CA THR A 188 -5.60 0.25 -21.84
C THR A 188 -5.66 1.51 -21.02
N THR A 189 -6.48 2.49 -21.43
CA THR A 189 -6.60 3.77 -20.74
C THR A 189 -7.05 3.59 -19.29
N LYS A 190 -8.02 2.70 -19.06
CA LYS A 190 -8.55 2.40 -17.73
C LYS A 190 -7.51 1.72 -16.84
N GLY A 191 -6.77 0.75 -17.38
CA GLY A 191 -5.70 0.09 -16.64
C GLY A 191 -4.54 1.03 -16.32
N ILE A 192 -4.15 1.93 -17.23
CA ILE A 192 -3.14 2.99 -16.96
C ILE A 192 -3.60 3.88 -15.81
N LEU A 193 -4.86 4.32 -15.82
CA LEU A 193 -5.39 5.17 -14.77
C LEU A 193 -5.35 4.48 -13.40
N PHE A 194 -5.76 3.21 -13.33
CA PHE A 194 -5.66 2.43 -12.09
C PHE A 194 -4.21 2.20 -11.66
N MET A 195 -3.29 1.98 -12.60
CA MET A 195 -1.86 1.87 -12.31
C MET A 195 -1.32 3.16 -11.72
N ILE A 196 -1.65 4.33 -12.28
CA ILE A 196 -1.25 5.65 -11.77
C ILE A 196 -1.69 5.82 -10.30
N VAL A 197 -2.95 5.56 -9.99
CA VAL A 197 -3.45 5.68 -8.62
C VAL A 197 -2.82 4.64 -7.69
N SER A 198 -2.59 3.43 -8.17
CA SER A 198 -1.90 2.38 -7.42
C SER A 198 -0.46 2.78 -7.08
N VAL A 199 0.23 3.49 -7.97
CA VAL A 199 1.55 4.06 -7.69
C VAL A 199 1.45 5.09 -6.58
N PHE A 200 0.52 6.06 -6.63
CA PHE A 200 0.39 7.06 -5.57
C PHE A 200 0.08 6.45 -4.20
N ILE A 201 -0.77 5.43 -4.14
CA ILE A 201 -1.09 4.69 -2.91
C ILE A 201 0.12 3.89 -2.41
N SER A 202 0.86 3.26 -3.31
CA SER A 202 2.09 2.53 -2.95
C SER A 202 3.14 3.47 -2.37
N PHE A 203 3.20 4.72 -2.84
CA PHE A 203 4.05 5.75 -2.24
C PHE A 203 3.45 6.38 -0.98
N GLY A 204 2.34 5.90 -0.44
CA GLY A 204 1.78 6.37 0.83
C GLY A 204 1.32 7.83 0.85
N LEU A 205 1.09 8.42 -0.33
CA LEU A 205 0.57 9.78 -0.43
C LEU A 205 -0.86 9.86 0.13
N GLY A 206 -1.21 11.04 0.65
CA GLY A 206 -2.51 11.38 1.22
C GLY A 206 -2.61 11.21 2.73
N THR A 207 -1.57 10.70 3.39
CA THR A 207 -1.61 10.33 4.82
C THR A 207 -0.98 11.37 5.75
N GLY A 208 -0.28 12.38 5.24
CA GLY A 208 0.47 13.35 6.04
C GLY A 208 1.80 12.85 6.59
N VAL A 209 2.15 11.58 6.34
CA VAL A 209 3.34 10.93 6.92
C VAL A 209 4.62 11.68 6.58
N TYR A 210 4.76 12.22 5.36
CA TYR A 210 6.01 12.87 4.94
C TYR A 210 6.22 14.24 5.58
N TYR A 211 5.16 14.98 5.88
CA TYR A 211 5.27 16.19 6.71
C TYR A 211 5.81 15.86 8.09
N VAL A 212 5.31 14.78 8.71
CA VAL A 212 5.80 14.33 10.03
C VAL A 212 7.25 13.85 9.93
N ILE A 213 7.61 13.04 8.94
CA ILE A 213 9.01 12.60 8.74
C ILE A 213 9.96 13.80 8.59
N GLY A 214 9.54 14.83 7.86
CA GLY A 214 10.32 16.05 7.67
C GLY A 214 10.64 16.78 8.98
N SER A 215 9.70 16.84 9.94
CA SER A 215 9.95 17.53 11.22
C SER A 215 11.00 16.83 12.10
N PHE A 216 11.19 15.52 11.94
CA PHE A 216 12.24 14.76 12.64
C PHE A 216 13.55 14.64 11.85
N THR A 217 13.58 15.14 10.62
CA THR A 217 14.75 15.04 9.76
C THR A 217 15.84 16.06 10.15
N PRO A 218 17.11 15.66 10.33
CA PRO A 218 18.19 16.60 10.59
C PRO A 218 18.41 17.58 9.42
N GLU A 219 18.73 18.84 9.70
CA GLU A 219 18.95 19.89 8.70
C GLU A 219 20.02 19.51 7.66
N GLU A 220 21.10 18.91 8.14
CA GLU A 220 22.26 18.49 7.34
C GLU A 220 21.95 17.33 6.38
N LEU A 221 20.79 16.66 6.53
CA LEU A 221 20.44 15.52 5.71
C LEU A 221 20.06 15.94 4.29
N ASP A 222 20.79 15.45 3.29
CA ASP A 222 20.43 15.63 1.88
C ASP A 222 19.26 14.70 1.48
N LEU A 223 18.04 15.23 1.60
CA LEU A 223 16.81 14.51 1.24
C LEU A 223 16.80 14.05 -0.22
N LYS A 224 17.44 14.77 -1.15
CA LYS A 224 17.48 14.36 -2.56
C LYS A 224 18.24 13.06 -2.75
N LYS A 225 19.39 12.90 -2.07
CA LYS A 225 20.16 11.66 -2.10
C LYS A 225 19.42 10.50 -1.44
N VAL A 226 18.75 10.76 -0.32
CA VAL A 226 17.93 9.75 0.38
C VAL A 226 16.80 9.27 -0.52
N LEU A 227 16.06 10.19 -1.14
CA LEU A 227 14.96 9.88 -2.04
C LEU A 227 15.46 9.20 -3.33
N ALA A 228 16.63 9.55 -3.86
CA ALA A 228 17.21 8.82 -4.98
C ALA A 228 17.48 7.33 -4.64
N ALA A 229 18.00 7.05 -3.43
CA ALA A 229 18.20 5.67 -2.97
C ALA A 229 16.88 4.92 -2.78
N VAL A 230 15.88 5.58 -2.17
CA VAL A 230 14.51 5.06 -2.02
C VAL A 230 13.91 4.70 -3.37
N PHE A 231 14.06 5.57 -4.38
CA PHE A 231 13.54 5.33 -5.73
C PHE A 231 14.14 4.08 -6.38
N VAL A 232 15.46 3.89 -6.25
CA VAL A 232 16.14 2.69 -6.78
C VAL A 232 15.68 1.43 -6.04
N LEU A 233 15.61 1.47 -4.70
CA LEU A 233 15.12 0.34 -3.91
C LEU A 233 13.68 -0.02 -4.25
N GLN A 234 12.82 0.98 -4.45
CA GLN A 234 11.45 0.81 -4.86
C GLN A 234 11.33 0.09 -6.21
N ILE A 235 12.16 0.45 -7.19
CA ILE A 235 12.19 -0.23 -8.49
C ILE A 235 12.58 -1.70 -8.32
N ILE A 236 13.69 -1.97 -7.63
CA ILE A 236 14.21 -3.33 -7.41
C ILE A 236 13.14 -4.21 -6.76
N LEU A 237 12.48 -3.69 -5.73
CA LEU A 237 11.51 -4.45 -4.95
C LEU A 237 10.17 -4.59 -5.66
N SER A 238 9.77 -3.61 -6.47
CA SER A 238 8.58 -3.75 -7.33
C SER A 238 8.77 -4.88 -8.35
N PHE A 239 9.97 -5.02 -8.94
CA PHE A 239 10.28 -6.15 -9.81
C PHE A 239 10.37 -7.46 -9.03
N ALA A 240 11.00 -7.47 -7.85
CA ALA A 240 11.06 -8.66 -7.00
C ALA A 240 9.66 -9.16 -6.62
N ALA A 241 8.74 -8.25 -6.27
CA ALA A 241 7.35 -8.57 -6.03
C ALA A 241 6.66 -9.10 -7.30
N ALA A 242 6.85 -8.45 -8.46
CA ALA A 242 6.26 -8.91 -9.72
C ALA A 242 6.70 -10.33 -10.10
N PHE A 243 8.00 -10.64 -10.02
CA PHE A 243 8.50 -11.99 -10.25
C PHE A 243 7.97 -12.98 -9.22
N THR A 244 7.92 -12.60 -7.94
CA THR A 244 7.34 -13.44 -6.88
C THR A 244 5.91 -13.87 -7.21
N VAL A 245 5.07 -12.92 -7.64
CA VAL A 245 3.69 -13.19 -8.05
C VAL A 245 3.65 -14.05 -9.31
N ALA A 246 4.43 -13.73 -10.35
CA ALA A 246 4.44 -14.48 -11.60
C ALA A 246 4.84 -15.96 -11.40
N TYR A 247 5.88 -16.22 -10.61
CA TYR A 247 6.30 -17.59 -10.26
C TYR A 247 5.23 -18.32 -9.44
N SER A 248 4.60 -17.62 -8.49
CA SER A 248 3.53 -18.20 -7.66
C SER A 248 2.26 -18.50 -8.47
N ILE A 249 1.96 -17.72 -9.50
CA ILE A 249 0.88 -17.98 -10.46
C ILE A 249 1.15 -19.28 -11.26
N GLY A 250 2.40 -19.51 -11.67
CA GLY A 250 2.82 -20.75 -12.32
C GLY A 250 2.61 -21.98 -11.43
N ALA A 251 3.06 -21.89 -10.18
CA ALA A 251 2.84 -22.95 -9.19
C ALA A 251 1.35 -23.19 -8.90
N ALA A 252 0.54 -22.12 -8.87
CA ALA A 252 -0.91 -22.23 -8.71
C ALA A 252 -1.58 -22.92 -9.93
N TYR A 253 -1.06 -22.75 -11.14
CA TYR A 253 -1.53 -23.49 -12.31
C TYR A 253 -1.31 -25.00 -12.14
N GLN A 254 -0.08 -25.39 -11.78
CA GLN A 254 0.27 -26.80 -11.52
C GLN A 254 -0.66 -27.40 -10.46
N ALA A 255 -0.83 -26.69 -9.33
CA ALA A 255 -1.70 -27.10 -8.24
C ALA A 255 -3.17 -27.27 -8.64
N TYR A 256 -3.69 -26.35 -9.45
CA TYR A 256 -5.03 -26.50 -10.01
C TYR A 256 -5.15 -27.77 -10.88
N GLY A 257 -4.16 -28.04 -11.74
CA GLY A 257 -4.15 -29.22 -12.60
C GLY A 257 -4.12 -30.53 -11.82
N GLU A 258 -3.27 -30.62 -10.80
CA GLU A 258 -3.17 -31.79 -9.90
C GLU A 258 -4.46 -32.00 -9.12
N ALA A 259 -5.06 -30.93 -8.58
CA ALA A 259 -6.32 -31.02 -7.86
C ALA A 259 -7.47 -31.48 -8.74
N PHE A 260 -7.56 -30.99 -9.98
CA PHE A 260 -8.65 -31.33 -10.90
C PHE A 260 -8.58 -32.79 -11.40
N GLN A 261 -7.37 -33.37 -11.44
CA GLN A 261 -7.15 -34.76 -11.83
C GLN A 261 -7.28 -35.73 -10.65
N ASN A 262 -7.34 -35.24 -9.42
CA ASN A 262 -7.41 -36.07 -8.23
C ASN A 262 -8.85 -36.59 -8.00
N PRO A 263 -9.09 -37.92 -8.07
CA PRO A 263 -10.42 -38.49 -7.86
C PRO A 263 -10.92 -38.38 -6.41
N ASP A 264 -10.03 -38.11 -5.46
CA ASP A 264 -10.38 -38.01 -4.03
C ASP A 264 -10.91 -36.62 -3.63
N ILE A 265 -10.83 -35.62 -4.52
CA ILE A 265 -11.34 -34.28 -4.26
C ILE A 265 -12.81 -34.18 -4.70
N PRO A 266 -13.74 -33.77 -3.81
CA PRO A 266 -15.14 -33.59 -4.17
C PRO A 266 -15.34 -32.61 -5.33
N ALA A 267 -16.29 -32.89 -6.22
CA ALA A 267 -16.57 -32.06 -7.40
C ALA A 267 -16.83 -30.58 -7.06
N ASP A 268 -17.48 -30.31 -5.92
CA ASP A 268 -17.75 -28.95 -5.43
C ASP A 268 -16.46 -28.19 -5.08
N GLU A 269 -15.48 -28.88 -4.49
CA GLU A 269 -14.19 -28.30 -4.14
C GLU A 269 -13.33 -28.06 -5.38
N SER A 270 -13.32 -29.01 -6.32
CA SER A 270 -12.67 -28.85 -7.62
C SER A 270 -13.27 -27.69 -8.42
N MET A 271 -14.59 -27.51 -8.39
CA MET A 271 -15.26 -26.36 -9.02
C MET A 271 -14.86 -25.03 -8.35
N LYS A 272 -14.74 -25.01 -7.02
CA LYS A 272 -14.29 -23.82 -6.28
C LYS A 272 -12.86 -23.44 -6.65
N LEU A 273 -11.96 -24.42 -6.78
CA LEU A 273 -10.58 -24.20 -7.23
C LEU A 273 -10.54 -23.70 -8.68
N PHE A 274 -11.38 -24.24 -9.56
CA PHE A 274 -11.51 -23.78 -10.95
C PHE A 274 -11.92 -22.30 -11.02
N LEU A 275 -12.94 -21.88 -10.25
CA LEU A 275 -13.39 -20.50 -10.23
C LEU A 275 -12.28 -19.55 -9.78
N LYS A 276 -11.56 -19.90 -8.70
CA LYS A 276 -10.42 -19.13 -8.20
C LYS A 276 -9.28 -19.04 -9.20
N PHE A 277 -8.97 -20.15 -9.88
CA PHE A 277 -7.93 -20.18 -10.89
C PHE A 277 -8.32 -19.34 -12.12
N ASN A 278 -9.59 -19.39 -12.55
CA ASN A 278 -10.06 -18.54 -13.64
C ASN A 278 -9.97 -17.04 -13.27
N ASP A 279 -10.29 -16.69 -12.03
CA ASP A 279 -10.08 -15.35 -11.50
C ASP A 279 -8.61 -14.91 -11.52
N LEU A 280 -7.69 -15.82 -11.20
CA LEU A 280 -6.24 -15.61 -11.25
C LEU A 280 -5.72 -15.45 -12.69
N LYS A 281 -6.31 -16.17 -13.64
CA LYS A 281 -6.05 -15.99 -15.07
C LYS A 281 -6.50 -14.62 -15.56
N ASP A 282 -7.68 -14.18 -15.13
CA ASP A 282 -8.16 -12.83 -15.42
C ASP A 282 -7.25 -11.77 -14.79
N TYR A 283 -6.72 -12.00 -13.58
CA TYR A 283 -5.73 -11.11 -12.97
C TYR A 283 -4.48 -10.92 -13.82
N ALA A 284 -3.96 -12.00 -14.43
CA ALA A 284 -2.75 -11.96 -15.24
C ALA A 284 -2.97 -11.40 -16.66
N THR A 285 -4.21 -11.30 -17.14
CA THR A 285 -4.51 -10.96 -18.55
C THR A 285 -5.37 -9.72 -18.72
N ASN A 286 -6.25 -9.41 -17.75
CA ASN A 286 -7.19 -8.30 -17.83
C ASN A 286 -6.67 -7.06 -17.09
N SER A 287 -6.12 -6.12 -17.85
CA SER A 287 -5.62 -4.84 -17.33
C SER A 287 -6.71 -3.90 -16.79
N GLU A 288 -7.98 -4.11 -17.17
CA GLU A 288 -9.10 -3.24 -16.79
C GLU A 288 -9.81 -3.67 -15.50
N LYS A 289 -9.50 -4.85 -14.96
CA LYS A 289 -10.03 -5.30 -13.65
C LYS A 289 -9.63 -4.27 -12.57
N SER A 290 -10.49 -4.00 -11.61
CA SER A 290 -10.19 -2.98 -10.60
C SER A 290 -9.02 -3.43 -9.68
N PRO A 291 -8.22 -2.51 -9.10
CA PRO A 291 -7.23 -2.87 -8.09
C PRO A 291 -7.83 -3.67 -6.93
N MET A 292 -9.05 -3.32 -6.51
CA MET A 292 -9.77 -3.93 -5.40
C MET A 292 -10.07 -5.41 -5.66
N ASP A 293 -10.65 -5.74 -6.81
CA ASP A 293 -10.89 -7.13 -7.19
C ASP A 293 -9.57 -7.89 -7.33
N SER A 294 -8.48 -7.20 -7.72
CA SER A 294 -7.17 -7.82 -7.94
C SER A 294 -6.49 -8.21 -6.63
N ILE A 295 -6.68 -7.42 -5.57
CA ILE A 295 -6.21 -7.74 -4.23
C ILE A 295 -6.85 -9.04 -3.73
N GLU A 296 -8.17 -9.19 -3.88
CA GLU A 296 -8.88 -10.39 -3.46
C GLU A 296 -8.41 -11.65 -4.22
N VAL A 297 -8.19 -11.51 -5.54
CA VAL A 297 -7.69 -12.62 -6.36
C VAL A 297 -6.28 -13.05 -5.97
N PHE A 298 -5.41 -12.12 -5.57
CA PHE A 298 -4.07 -12.47 -5.11
C PHE A 298 -4.10 -13.48 -3.95
N TYR A 299 -5.03 -13.32 -3.01
CA TYR A 299 -5.19 -14.25 -1.88
C TYR A 299 -5.73 -15.62 -2.26
N SER A 300 -6.20 -15.80 -3.51
CA SER A 300 -6.57 -17.13 -4.02
C SER A 300 -5.35 -18.00 -4.32
N ILE A 301 -4.16 -17.42 -4.55
CA ILE A 301 -2.92 -18.17 -4.82
C ILE A 301 -2.62 -19.19 -3.71
N PRO A 302 -2.46 -18.80 -2.42
CA PRO A 302 -2.17 -19.76 -1.36
C PRO A 302 -3.30 -20.77 -1.13
N GLU A 303 -4.56 -20.40 -1.42
CA GLU A 303 -5.69 -21.32 -1.32
C GLU A 303 -5.69 -22.38 -2.43
N ILE A 304 -5.15 -22.06 -3.62
CA ILE A 304 -4.98 -23.03 -4.71
C ILE A 304 -3.77 -23.93 -4.44
N LEU A 305 -2.67 -23.38 -3.90
CA LEU A 305 -1.45 -24.15 -3.64
C LEU A 305 -1.64 -25.24 -2.56
N ARG A 306 -2.39 -24.93 -1.51
CA ARG A 306 -2.52 -25.78 -0.32
C ARG A 306 -2.99 -27.19 -0.65
N GLY A 307 -2.20 -28.18 -0.28
CA GLY A 307 -2.51 -29.60 -0.41
C GLY A 307 -2.40 -30.15 -1.83
N ASN A 308 -2.04 -29.29 -2.80
CA ASN A 308 -2.19 -29.60 -4.22
C ASN A 308 -0.88 -29.62 -5.01
N VAL A 309 0.25 -29.26 -4.39
CA VAL A 309 1.60 -29.39 -4.98
C VAL A 309 2.65 -29.74 -3.91
N PRO A 310 3.76 -30.40 -4.29
CA PRO A 310 4.92 -30.51 -3.43
C PRO A 310 5.45 -29.14 -2.99
N ASN A 311 5.83 -29.02 -1.73
CA ASN A 311 6.37 -27.79 -1.11
C ASN A 311 5.39 -26.61 -1.02
N ASP A 312 4.08 -26.84 -1.19
CA ASP A 312 3.02 -25.83 -1.03
C ASP A 312 3.19 -24.95 0.21
N THR A 313 3.51 -25.56 1.35
CA THR A 313 3.62 -24.90 2.65
C THR A 313 4.75 -23.89 2.66
N THR A 314 5.87 -24.20 1.98
CA THR A 314 7.00 -23.28 1.92
C THR A 314 6.71 -22.12 0.98
N LEU A 315 6.09 -22.36 -0.19
CA LEU A 315 5.64 -21.30 -1.08
C LEU A 315 4.64 -20.36 -0.40
N ILE A 316 3.64 -20.92 0.28
CA ILE A 316 2.63 -20.17 1.04
C ILE A 316 3.32 -19.37 2.16
N ALA A 317 4.25 -19.97 2.89
CA ALA A 317 4.99 -19.30 3.95
C ALA A 317 5.81 -18.12 3.45
N LEU A 318 6.59 -18.30 2.39
CA LEU A 318 7.40 -17.23 1.81
C LEU A 318 6.51 -16.09 1.30
N LEU A 319 5.43 -16.41 0.58
CA LEU A 319 4.53 -15.41 0.01
C LEU A 319 3.76 -14.62 1.08
N MET A 320 3.11 -15.32 2.01
CA MET A 320 2.25 -14.71 3.02
C MET A 320 3.06 -14.01 4.12
N LEU A 321 4.22 -14.55 4.51
CA LEU A 321 5.08 -13.89 5.49
C LEU A 321 5.72 -12.62 4.91
N SER A 322 6.10 -12.62 3.63
CA SER A 322 6.58 -11.41 2.94
C SER A 322 5.51 -10.32 2.96
N LEU A 323 4.26 -10.69 2.65
CA LEU A 323 3.15 -9.76 2.69
C LEU A 323 2.85 -9.25 4.10
N TYR A 324 2.84 -10.13 5.10
CA TYR A 324 2.61 -9.73 6.50
C TYR A 324 3.69 -8.78 7.00
N LEU A 325 4.97 -9.04 6.72
CA LEU A 325 6.08 -8.16 7.14
C LEU A 325 6.05 -6.80 6.41
N ALA A 326 5.63 -6.77 5.13
CA ALA A 326 5.37 -5.53 4.39
C ALA A 326 4.23 -4.72 5.04
N GLY A 327 3.18 -5.41 5.48
CA GLY A 327 2.08 -4.79 6.22
C GLY A 327 2.52 -4.28 7.58
N LEU A 328 3.24 -5.09 8.35
CA LEU A 328 3.68 -4.74 9.69
C LEU A 328 4.58 -3.50 9.70
N THR A 329 5.53 -3.41 8.76
CA THR A 329 6.39 -2.22 8.59
C THR A 329 5.56 -0.96 8.34
N THR A 330 4.58 -1.03 7.45
CA THR A 330 3.66 0.08 7.14
C THR A 330 2.77 0.44 8.33
N ILE A 331 2.19 -0.56 9.01
CA ILE A 331 1.30 -0.40 10.17
C ILE A 331 2.02 0.33 11.30
N ILE A 332 3.26 -0.05 11.61
CA ILE A 332 4.07 0.60 12.64
C ILE A 332 4.27 2.09 12.31
N VAL A 333 4.59 2.42 11.05
CA VAL A 333 4.75 3.81 10.61
C VAL A 333 3.44 4.58 10.71
N LEU A 334 2.33 4.03 10.21
CA LEU A 334 1.03 4.68 10.27
C LEU A 334 0.58 4.94 11.72
N ILE A 335 0.80 3.99 12.64
CA ILE A 335 0.47 4.17 14.07
C ILE A 335 1.33 5.28 14.69
N GLU A 336 2.65 5.28 14.48
CA GLU A 336 3.55 6.29 15.05
C GLU A 336 3.25 7.69 14.50
N MET A 337 3.11 7.83 13.18
CA MET A 337 2.87 9.13 12.53
C MET A 337 1.46 9.64 12.83
N GLY A 338 0.46 8.75 12.82
CA GLY A 338 -0.90 9.06 13.26
C GLY A 338 -0.95 9.50 14.72
N SER A 339 -0.20 8.83 15.60
CA SER A 339 -0.10 9.20 17.02
C SER A 339 0.54 10.56 17.21
N GLN A 340 1.59 10.89 16.45
CA GLN A 340 2.23 12.20 16.50
C GLN A 340 1.28 13.31 16.01
N MET A 341 0.63 13.14 14.86
CA MET A 341 -0.40 14.08 14.38
C MET A 341 -1.52 14.29 15.39
N LEU A 342 -2.05 13.19 15.96
CA LEU A 342 -3.13 13.26 16.93
C LEU A 342 -2.68 13.89 18.26
N SER A 343 -1.48 13.58 18.73
CA SER A 343 -0.90 14.15 19.96
C SER A 343 -0.75 15.66 19.83
N GLU A 344 -0.33 16.16 18.67
CA GLU A 344 -0.20 17.60 18.43
C GLU A 344 -1.56 18.31 18.36
N VAL A 345 -2.53 17.74 17.64
CA VAL A 345 -3.85 18.36 17.45
C VAL A 345 -4.70 18.33 18.72
N MET A 346 -4.72 17.19 19.41
CA MET A 346 -5.57 16.95 20.58
C MET A 346 -4.84 17.15 21.91
N GLN A 347 -3.54 17.50 21.89
CA GLN A 347 -2.68 17.63 23.09
C GLN A 347 -2.68 16.39 23.98
N LEU A 348 -2.81 15.20 23.37
CA LEU A 348 -2.83 13.93 24.10
C LEU A 348 -1.40 13.45 24.41
N GLY A 349 -1.24 12.76 25.55
CA GLY A 349 0.01 12.07 25.84
C GLY A 349 0.31 10.96 24.82
N ARG A 350 1.59 10.59 24.67
CA ARG A 350 2.03 9.57 23.69
C ARG A 350 1.29 8.23 23.85
N GLY A 351 1.13 7.75 25.09
CA GLY A 351 0.41 6.48 25.33
C GLY A 351 -1.07 6.54 24.93
N GLN A 352 -1.74 7.67 25.18
CA GLN A 352 -3.15 7.87 24.83
C GLN A 352 -3.34 8.00 23.32
N SER A 353 -2.47 8.76 22.64
CA SER A 353 -2.54 8.92 21.18
C SER A 353 -2.22 7.61 20.44
N LEU A 354 -1.18 6.87 20.84
CA LEU A 354 -0.89 5.53 20.31
C LEU A 354 -2.09 4.59 20.49
N GLY A 355 -2.66 4.54 21.71
CA GLY A 355 -3.81 3.70 22.02
C GLY A 355 -5.05 4.05 21.18
N PHE A 356 -5.31 5.34 20.97
CA PHE A 356 -6.47 5.79 20.17
C PHE A 356 -6.33 5.43 18.68
N VAL A 357 -5.17 5.70 18.08
CA VAL A 357 -4.89 5.36 16.68
C VAL A 357 -4.96 3.86 16.46
N ALA A 358 -4.35 3.08 17.37
CA ALA A 358 -4.40 1.63 17.35
C ALA A 358 -5.83 1.10 17.46
N LEU A 359 -6.62 1.62 18.39
CA LEU A 359 -8.01 1.21 18.59
C LEU A 359 -8.85 1.45 17.34
N LEU A 360 -8.76 2.64 16.73
CA LEU A 360 -9.50 2.95 15.50
C LEU A 360 -9.06 2.06 14.33
N GLY A 361 -7.75 1.86 14.15
CA GLY A 361 -7.22 0.95 13.13
C GLY A 361 -7.73 -0.48 13.32
N ALA A 362 -7.77 -0.98 14.56
CA ALA A 362 -8.28 -2.30 14.90
C ALA A 362 -9.80 -2.43 14.66
N ILE A 363 -10.59 -1.40 14.98
CA ILE A 363 -12.04 -1.38 14.72
C ILE A 363 -12.32 -1.45 13.22
N ILE A 364 -11.63 -0.62 12.41
CA ILE A 364 -11.79 -0.62 10.96
C ILE A 364 -11.41 -2.00 10.41
N ALA A 365 -10.22 -2.52 10.77
CA ALA A 365 -9.77 -3.83 10.32
C ALA A 365 -10.73 -4.95 10.74
N GLY A 366 -11.24 -4.94 11.97
CA GLY A 366 -12.19 -5.93 12.47
C GLY A 366 -13.53 -5.91 11.71
N SER A 367 -14.02 -4.71 11.36
CA SER A 367 -15.28 -4.55 10.61
C SER A 367 -15.22 -5.13 9.19
N MET A 368 -14.02 -5.23 8.60
CA MET A 368 -13.79 -5.78 7.26
C MET A 368 -13.92 -7.31 7.20
N VAL A 369 -14.28 -8.00 8.29
CA VAL A 369 -14.73 -9.40 8.22
C VAL A 369 -16.01 -9.54 7.38
N ILE A 370 -16.84 -8.50 7.35
CA ILE A 370 -18.05 -8.41 6.53
C ILE A 370 -17.64 -7.98 5.11
N GLY A 371 -17.93 -8.81 4.10
CA GLY A 371 -17.45 -8.61 2.73
C GLY A 371 -17.84 -7.28 2.08
N ASP A 372 -19.06 -6.79 2.32
CA ASP A 372 -19.50 -5.50 1.80
C ASP A 372 -18.77 -4.33 2.47
N ILE A 373 -18.58 -4.39 3.78
CA ILE A 373 -17.81 -3.39 4.55
C ILE A 373 -16.35 -3.41 4.12
N ARG A 374 -15.78 -4.60 3.91
CA ARG A 374 -14.43 -4.76 3.33
C ARG A 374 -14.33 -4.04 2.01
N THR A 375 -15.23 -4.33 1.08
CA THR A 375 -15.25 -3.69 -0.24
C THR A 375 -15.32 -2.18 -0.09
N MET A 376 -16.23 -1.66 0.75
CA MET A 376 -16.37 -0.22 1.00
C MET A 376 -15.06 0.44 1.47
N PHE A 377 -14.37 -0.11 2.47
CA PHE A 377 -13.14 0.48 2.98
C PHE A 377 -11.97 0.36 2.01
N VAL A 378 -11.87 -0.75 1.27
CA VAL A 378 -10.79 -0.98 0.30
C VAL A 378 -10.93 -0.04 -0.89
N VAL A 379 -12.16 0.31 -1.28
CA VAL A 379 -12.40 1.27 -2.37
C VAL A 379 -11.86 2.66 -2.04
N VAL A 380 -11.97 3.10 -0.78
CA VAL A 380 -11.60 4.47 -0.36
C VAL A 380 -10.21 4.89 -0.87
N PRO A 381 -9.11 4.20 -0.56
CA PRO A 381 -7.79 4.61 -1.04
C PRO A 381 -7.72 4.65 -2.57
N PHE A 382 -8.27 3.66 -3.27
CA PHE A 382 -8.23 3.65 -4.73
C PHE A 382 -9.16 4.68 -5.38
N ALA A 383 -10.23 5.12 -4.71
CA ALA A 383 -11.17 6.09 -5.26
C ALA A 383 -10.73 7.54 -5.05
N VAL A 384 -10.11 7.86 -3.90
CA VAL A 384 -9.83 9.26 -3.51
C VAL A 384 -8.38 9.57 -3.16
N ALA A 385 -7.44 8.61 -3.13
CA ALA A 385 -6.04 8.91 -2.75
C ALA A 385 -5.41 10.02 -3.59
N ALA A 386 -5.63 10.02 -4.91
CA ALA A 386 -5.10 11.08 -5.78
C ALA A 386 -5.72 12.46 -5.46
N LEU A 387 -7.00 12.51 -5.10
CA LEU A 387 -7.65 13.76 -4.66
C LEU A 387 -7.09 14.22 -3.31
N ILE A 388 -6.91 13.29 -2.37
CA ILE A 388 -6.37 13.60 -1.05
C ILE A 388 -4.91 14.06 -1.17
N ALA A 389 -4.09 13.42 -2.01
CA ALA A 389 -2.72 13.86 -2.30
C ALA A 389 -2.69 15.25 -2.96
N ALA A 390 -3.65 15.56 -3.85
CA ALA A 390 -3.76 16.91 -4.40
C ALA A 390 -4.05 17.95 -3.31
N VAL A 391 -4.94 17.62 -2.38
CA VAL A 391 -5.30 18.46 -1.24
C VAL A 391 -4.14 18.57 -0.23
N GLU A 392 -3.41 17.48 0.00
CA GLU A 392 -2.22 17.42 0.85
C GLU A 392 -1.08 18.31 0.33
N GLY A 393 -0.97 18.47 -1.00
CA GLY A 393 -0.01 19.38 -1.63
C GLY A 393 -0.40 20.86 -1.56
N TYR A 394 -1.65 21.20 -1.21
CA TYR A 394 -2.13 22.59 -1.18
C TYR A 394 -1.33 23.52 -0.25
N PRO A 395 -0.97 23.15 1.00
CA PRO A 395 -0.13 23.95 1.89
C PRO A 395 1.17 24.44 1.25
N LEU A 396 1.75 23.63 0.36
CA LEU A 396 3.01 23.93 -0.31
C LEU A 396 2.88 25.17 -1.21
N LEU A 397 1.70 25.51 -1.73
CA LEU A 397 1.51 26.70 -2.57
C LEU A 397 1.72 28.04 -1.82
N SER A 398 1.78 28.01 -0.48
CA SER A 398 2.14 29.18 0.32
C SER A 398 3.51 29.75 -0.09
N SER A 399 3.62 31.08 -0.15
CA SER A 399 4.85 31.78 -0.58
C SER A 399 6.07 31.49 0.28
N GLU A 400 5.85 31.05 1.52
CA GLU A 400 6.91 30.80 2.50
C GLU A 400 7.52 29.41 2.36
N LEU A 401 6.83 28.46 1.71
CA LEU A 401 7.26 27.04 1.68
C LEU A 401 7.91 26.61 0.36
N THR A 402 7.59 27.24 -0.77
CA THR A 402 7.99 26.67 -2.07
C THR A 402 8.81 27.58 -2.96
N HIS A 403 9.84 26.97 -3.55
CA HIS A 403 10.70 27.61 -4.56
C HIS A 403 10.12 27.45 -5.98
N ASN A 404 9.15 26.55 -6.20
CA ASN A 404 8.60 26.27 -7.54
C ASN A 404 7.08 26.01 -7.54
N LYS A 405 6.31 27.07 -7.30
CA LYS A 405 4.83 27.03 -7.22
C LYS A 405 4.17 26.47 -8.49
N ALA A 406 4.73 26.78 -9.66
CA ALA A 406 4.16 26.36 -10.93
C ALA A 406 4.17 24.84 -11.09
N ILE A 407 5.28 24.17 -10.72
CA ILE A 407 5.37 22.71 -10.78
C ILE A 407 4.40 22.07 -9.79
N ILE A 408 4.32 22.58 -8.56
CA ILE A 408 3.42 22.02 -7.54
C ILE A 408 1.96 22.17 -7.97
N ALA A 409 1.58 23.33 -8.50
CA ALA A 409 0.23 23.53 -9.04
C ALA A 409 -0.06 22.57 -10.21
N ALA A 410 0.89 22.38 -11.13
CA ALA A 410 0.73 21.43 -12.24
C ALA A 410 0.55 19.99 -11.74
N VAL A 411 1.37 19.56 -10.77
CA VAL A 411 1.25 18.24 -10.13
C VAL A 411 -0.11 18.07 -9.45
N MET A 412 -0.56 19.07 -8.68
CA MET A 412 -1.88 19.04 -8.04
C MET A 412 -3.01 18.92 -9.07
N VAL A 413 -2.91 19.60 -10.21
CA VAL A 413 -3.90 19.49 -11.30
C VAL A 413 -3.92 18.07 -11.87
N VAL A 414 -2.76 17.45 -12.11
CA VAL A 414 -2.68 16.06 -12.60
C VAL A 414 -3.29 15.09 -11.59
N LEU A 415 -2.98 15.25 -10.30
CA LEU A 415 -3.57 14.46 -9.22
C LEU A 415 -5.08 14.65 -9.11
N PHE A 416 -5.54 15.89 -9.23
CA PHE A 416 -6.97 16.20 -9.19
C PHE A 416 -7.72 15.57 -10.37
N VAL A 417 -7.22 15.72 -11.60
CA VAL A 417 -7.86 15.16 -12.80
C VAL A 417 -7.87 13.63 -12.76
N SER A 418 -6.75 13.01 -12.40
CA SER A 418 -6.68 11.54 -12.27
C SER A 418 -7.58 11.02 -11.15
N GLY A 419 -7.63 11.71 -10.01
CA GLY A 419 -8.53 11.39 -8.90
C GLY A 419 -10.01 11.51 -9.28
N MET A 420 -10.40 12.57 -9.98
CA MET A 420 -11.77 12.75 -10.47
C MET A 420 -12.17 11.65 -11.45
N ALA A 421 -11.26 11.23 -12.33
CA ALA A 421 -11.50 10.15 -13.28
C ALA A 421 -11.74 8.80 -12.55
N VAL A 422 -10.92 8.46 -11.55
CA VAL A 422 -11.11 7.19 -10.80
C VAL A 422 -12.35 7.24 -9.92
N LEU A 423 -12.65 8.40 -9.32
CA LEU A 423 -13.88 8.60 -8.58
C LEU A 423 -15.12 8.37 -9.46
N TYR A 424 -15.11 8.88 -10.70
CA TYR A 424 -16.18 8.62 -11.67
C TYR A 424 -16.36 7.13 -11.96
N TYR A 425 -15.28 6.39 -12.22
CA TYR A 425 -15.37 4.93 -12.42
C TYR A 425 -15.86 4.18 -11.18
N SER A 426 -15.52 4.65 -9.98
CA SER A 426 -15.98 4.05 -8.73
C SER A 426 -17.47 4.31 -8.48
N LEU A 427 -17.97 5.51 -8.79
CA LEU A 427 -19.39 5.87 -8.63
C LEU A 427 -20.30 5.21 -9.68
N THR A 428 -19.76 4.91 -10.88
CA THR A 428 -20.47 4.24 -11.96
C THR A 428 -20.37 2.71 -11.90
N ALA A 429 -19.58 2.15 -10.98
CA ALA A 429 -19.40 0.71 -10.82
C ALA A 429 -20.74 0.00 -10.50
N PRO A 430 -20.96 -1.25 -10.96
CA PRO A 430 -22.22 -1.96 -10.74
C PRO A 430 -22.45 -2.35 -9.27
N LYS A 431 -21.38 -2.64 -8.52
CA LYS A 431 -21.44 -3.10 -7.13
C LYS A 431 -21.78 -1.92 -6.19
N MET A 432 -22.90 -2.00 -5.47
CA MET A 432 -23.31 -0.95 -4.52
C MET A 432 -22.24 -0.66 -3.44
N PRO A 433 -21.56 -1.65 -2.82
CA PRO A 433 -20.50 -1.39 -1.86
C PRO A 433 -19.36 -0.51 -2.40
N VAL A 434 -19.05 -0.61 -3.70
CA VAL A 434 -18.04 0.22 -4.36
C VAL A 434 -18.48 1.68 -4.39
N LYS A 435 -19.75 1.95 -4.74
CA LYS A 435 -20.30 3.31 -4.73
C LYS A 435 -20.28 3.92 -3.34
N ILE A 436 -20.67 3.15 -2.31
CA ILE A 436 -20.67 3.64 -0.93
C ILE A 436 -19.24 3.92 -0.46
N GLY A 437 -18.27 3.05 -0.80
CA GLY A 437 -16.86 3.30 -0.53
C GLY A 437 -16.31 4.58 -1.17
N ALA A 438 -16.70 4.87 -2.42
CA ALA A 438 -16.35 6.11 -3.09
C ALA A 438 -16.97 7.35 -2.41
N LEU A 439 -18.24 7.26 -2.00
CA LEU A 439 -18.90 8.32 -1.23
C LEU A 439 -18.25 8.52 0.15
N LEU A 440 -17.90 7.44 0.84
CA LEU A 440 -17.16 7.49 2.11
C LEU A 440 -15.82 8.19 1.92
N GLY A 441 -15.11 7.92 0.83
CA GLY A 441 -13.88 8.63 0.46
C GLY A 441 -14.08 10.14 0.28
N LEU A 442 -15.18 10.56 -0.35
CA LEU A 442 -15.52 11.98 -0.47
C LEU A 442 -15.84 12.64 0.88
N VAL A 443 -16.45 11.90 1.81
CA VAL A 443 -16.72 12.40 3.17
C VAL A 443 -15.42 12.79 3.89
N LEU A 444 -14.29 12.14 3.59
CA LEU A 444 -12.99 12.49 4.18
C LEU A 444 -12.51 13.90 3.81
N LEU A 445 -13.03 14.47 2.72
CA LEU A 445 -12.71 15.82 2.26
C LEU A 445 -13.62 16.90 2.88
N VAL A 446 -14.65 16.52 3.64
CA VAL A 446 -15.56 17.47 4.31
C VAL A 446 -14.82 18.47 5.22
N PRO A 447 -13.82 18.07 6.03
CA PRO A 447 -13.08 19.03 6.85
C PRO A 447 -12.48 20.18 6.04
N VAL A 448 -11.99 19.92 4.83
CA VAL A 448 -11.40 20.94 3.94
C VAL A 448 -12.35 22.12 3.74
N LEU A 449 -13.66 21.86 3.63
CA LEU A 449 -14.70 22.89 3.47
C LEU A 449 -14.91 23.74 4.73
N MET A 450 -14.53 23.21 5.90
CA MET A 450 -14.67 23.85 7.20
C MET A 450 -13.42 24.66 7.61
N ASN A 451 -12.41 24.77 6.74
CA ASN A 451 -11.15 25.44 7.07
C ASN A 451 -11.33 26.87 7.62
N ASN A 452 -12.24 27.64 7.02
CA ASN A 452 -12.53 29.01 7.45
C ASN A 452 -13.16 29.11 8.85
N MET A 453 -13.87 28.06 9.30
CA MET A 453 -14.45 28.05 10.65
C MET A 453 -13.37 27.91 11.71
N LEU A 454 -12.35 27.07 11.46
CA LEU A 454 -11.21 26.86 12.36
C LEU A 454 -10.29 28.09 12.44
N LEU A 455 -10.20 28.88 11.38
CA LEU A 455 -9.41 30.12 11.38
C LEU A 455 -10.13 31.30 12.08
N LYS A 456 -11.47 31.31 12.11
CA LYS A 456 -12.26 32.44 12.63
C LYS A 456 -12.29 32.54 14.15
N SER A 457 -11.96 31.49 14.90
CA SER A 457 -12.06 31.48 16.38
C SER A 457 -10.94 32.25 17.10
N ARG A 458 -10.17 33.10 16.39
CA ARG A 458 -8.97 33.77 16.89
C ARG A 458 -9.06 35.30 16.90
N ARG A 459 -10.26 35.85 17.05
CA ARG A 459 -10.47 37.27 17.34
C ARG A 459 -10.78 37.49 18.80
#